data_AF-A0A4X2LSJ5-F1
#
_entry.id   AF-A0A4X2LSJ5-F1
#
_cell.length_a   1.000
_cell.length_b   1.000
_cell.length_c   1.000
_cell.angle_alpha   90.00
_cell.angle_beta   90.00
_cell.angle_gamma   90.00
#
_symmetry.space_group_name_H-M   'P 1'
#
loop_
_entity.id
_entity.type
_entity.pdbx_description
1 polymer ?
#
loop_
_entity_poly.entity_id
_entity_poly.type
_entity_poly.pdbx_seq_one_letter_code
_entity_poly.pdbx_strand_id
1 'polypeptide(L)'
;MASLNWSYEGENGPEHWSKLYPIANGNNQSPIDIKTKETKHDASLKPFSVSYNPATAKEIVNVGHSFAVNFEDKDNQSQLLEQGECCTWSHKDLNSNSASDTYYLCDPEQIT
;
A
#
# COMPACT_ATOMS: atom_id res chain seq x y z
N MET A 1 -19.86 15.82 -2.49
CA MET A 1 -19.96 14.45 -3.06
C MET A 1 -18.96 14.40 -4.21
N ALA A 2 -17.80 13.77 -4.02
CA ALA A 2 -16.74 13.77 -5.03
C ALA A 2 -17.20 13.04 -6.29
N SER A 3 -16.94 13.63 -7.46
CA SER A 3 -17.14 12.97 -8.76
C SER A 3 -16.14 11.81 -8.87
N LEU A 4 -16.62 10.56 -8.82
CA LEU A 4 -15.78 9.38 -9.05
C LEU A 4 -15.47 9.28 -10.54
N ASN A 5 -14.40 9.95 -10.97
CA ASN A 5 -13.88 9.84 -12.34
C ASN A 5 -12.90 8.65 -12.49
N TRP A 6 -12.91 7.69 -11.57
CA TRP A 6 -12.08 6.50 -11.60
C TRP A 6 -12.85 5.31 -10.99
N SER A 7 -12.52 4.11 -11.45
CA SER A 7 -13.02 2.83 -10.97
C SER A 7 -11.94 1.75 -11.17
N TYR A 8 -12.22 0.53 -10.74
CA TYR A 8 -11.39 -0.64 -11.07
C TYR A 8 -11.82 -1.35 -12.35
N GLU A 9 -12.93 -0.94 -12.96
CA GLU A 9 -13.56 -1.64 -14.09
C GLU A 9 -14.07 -0.67 -15.15
N GLY A 10 -14.15 -1.14 -16.40
CA GLY A 10 -14.74 -0.41 -17.52
C GLY A 10 -13.95 0.83 -17.94
N GLU A 11 -14.64 1.81 -18.54
CA GLU A 11 -14.05 3.01 -19.16
C GLU A 11 -13.31 3.95 -18.18
N ASN A 12 -13.49 3.76 -16.88
CA ASN A 12 -12.80 4.49 -15.81
C ASN A 12 -11.78 3.62 -15.06
N GLY A 13 -11.48 2.41 -15.58
CA GLY A 13 -10.56 1.44 -15.01
C GLY A 13 -9.08 1.87 -15.07
N PRO A 14 -8.15 1.10 -14.45
CA PRO A 14 -6.72 1.42 -14.37
C PRO A 14 -6.06 1.71 -15.72
N GLU A 15 -6.47 1.00 -16.78
CA GLU A 15 -6.00 1.22 -18.16
C GLU A 15 -6.28 2.63 -18.70
N HIS A 16 -7.17 3.37 -18.04
CA HIS A 16 -7.62 4.70 -18.46
C HIS A 16 -7.29 5.81 -17.45
N TRP A 17 -6.75 5.48 -16.27
CA TRP A 17 -6.43 6.48 -15.25
C TRP A 17 -5.47 7.56 -15.75
N SER A 18 -4.52 7.21 -16.62
CA SER A 18 -3.56 8.16 -17.20
C SER A 18 -4.20 9.28 -18.02
N LYS A 19 -5.43 9.09 -18.54
CA LYS A 19 -6.18 10.13 -19.26
C LYS A 19 -6.54 11.31 -18.35
N LEU A 20 -6.80 11.04 -17.07
CA LEU A 20 -7.22 12.03 -16.07
C LEU A 20 -6.12 12.37 -15.07
N TYR A 21 -5.23 11.40 -14.83
CA TYR A 21 -4.11 11.49 -13.90
C TYR A 21 -2.82 11.14 -14.64
N PRO A 22 -2.20 12.08 -15.39
CA PRO A 22 -1.04 11.79 -16.24
C PRO A 22 0.14 11.13 -15.51
N ILE A 23 0.27 11.36 -14.20
CA ILE A 23 1.26 10.70 -13.33
C ILE A 23 1.14 9.16 -13.35
N ALA A 24 -0.06 8.61 -13.63
CA ALA A 24 -0.29 7.17 -13.75
C ALA A 24 0.49 6.51 -14.91
N ASN A 25 1.05 7.30 -15.84
CA ASN A 25 1.97 6.85 -16.88
C ASN A 25 3.42 7.30 -16.62
N GLY A 26 3.76 7.59 -15.36
CA GLY A 26 5.12 7.97 -14.95
C GLY A 26 6.07 6.78 -14.84
N ASN A 27 7.36 7.06 -14.62
CA ASN A 27 8.40 6.03 -14.55
C ASN A 27 8.48 5.28 -13.21
N ASN A 28 7.85 5.81 -12.17
CA ASN A 28 7.93 5.29 -10.79
C ASN A 28 6.51 4.95 -10.30
N GLN A 29 5.80 4.09 -11.03
CA GLN A 29 4.47 3.62 -10.65
C GLN A 29 4.56 2.29 -9.89
N SER A 30 3.64 2.12 -8.96
CA SER A 30 3.37 0.85 -8.29
C SER A 30 1.99 0.35 -8.70
N PRO A 31 1.74 -0.97 -8.64
CA PRO A 31 2.68 -2.01 -8.24
C PRO A 31 3.65 -2.44 -9.36
N ILE A 32 4.64 -3.25 -8.99
CA ILE A 32 5.56 -3.91 -9.91
C ILE A 32 5.65 -5.41 -9.60
N ASP A 33 6.13 -6.17 -10.58
CA ASP A 33 6.54 -7.56 -10.40
C ASP A 33 7.92 -7.61 -9.72
N ILE A 34 7.99 -8.19 -8.52
CA ILE A 34 9.23 -8.30 -7.73
C ILE A 34 9.92 -9.60 -8.12
N LYS A 35 10.86 -9.48 -9.06
CA LYS A 35 11.70 -10.59 -9.49
C LYS A 35 12.85 -10.83 -8.52
N THR A 36 12.67 -11.78 -7.62
CA THR A 36 13.61 -12.08 -6.52
C THR A 36 15.05 -12.30 -7.02
N LYS A 37 15.20 -12.97 -8.17
CA LYS A 37 16.51 -13.25 -8.80
C LYS A 37 17.25 -12.00 -9.32
N GLU A 38 16.51 -10.93 -9.60
CA GLU A 38 17.06 -9.65 -10.05
C GLU A 38 17.29 -8.67 -8.89
N THR A 39 16.80 -9.00 -7.68
CA THR A 39 17.00 -8.16 -6.49
C THR A 39 18.43 -8.26 -5.97
N LYS A 40 18.89 -7.18 -5.33
CA LYS A 40 20.22 -7.11 -4.72
C LYS A 40 20.06 -7.00 -3.22
N HIS A 41 20.66 -7.93 -2.49
CA HIS A 41 20.72 -7.85 -1.04
C HIS A 41 21.64 -6.69 -0.62
N ASP A 42 21.08 -5.71 0.09
CA ASP A 42 21.82 -4.59 0.66
C ASP A 42 22.03 -4.83 2.16
N ALA A 43 23.25 -5.26 2.52
CA ALA A 43 23.64 -5.54 3.89
C ALA A 43 23.79 -4.28 4.77
N SER A 44 23.73 -3.08 4.18
CA SER A 44 23.75 -1.82 4.93
C SER A 44 22.39 -1.45 5.52
N LEU A 45 21.31 -2.11 5.06
CA LEU A 45 19.96 -1.92 5.57
C LEU A 45 19.89 -2.36 7.04
N LYS A 46 19.45 -1.45 7.90
CA LYS A 46 19.20 -1.74 9.32
C LYS A 46 17.85 -2.43 9.46
N PRO A 47 17.68 -3.34 10.44
CA PRO A 47 16.36 -3.86 10.78
C PRO A 47 15.38 -2.73 11.08
N PHE A 48 14.15 -2.85 10.58
CA PHE A 48 13.06 -1.96 10.97
C PHE A 48 12.46 -2.41 12.32
N SER A 49 11.86 -1.48 13.05
CA SER A 49 11.15 -1.77 14.30
C SER A 49 9.71 -1.28 14.20
N VAL A 50 8.76 -2.14 14.58
CA VAL A 50 7.33 -1.81 14.60
C VAL A 50 6.86 -1.79 16.04
N SER A 51 6.31 -0.65 16.47
CA SER A 51 5.56 -0.52 17.72
C SER A 51 4.11 -0.26 17.38
N TYR A 52 3.23 -1.16 17.79
CA TYR A 52 1.80 -1.04 17.54
C TYR A 52 1.04 -0.97 18.86
N ASN A 53 0.25 0.09 19.04
CA ASN A 53 -0.69 0.19 20.15
C ASN A 53 -2.11 -0.08 19.65
N PRO A 54 -2.72 -1.22 20.00
CA PRO A 54 -4.09 -1.55 19.58
C PRO A 54 -5.14 -0.51 19.96
N ALA A 55 -4.93 0.26 21.04
CA ALA A 55 -5.85 1.32 21.49
C ALA A 55 -5.91 2.53 20.53
N THR A 56 -4.96 2.62 19.59
CA THR A 56 -4.95 3.65 18.56
C THR A 56 -5.89 3.33 17.41
N ALA A 57 -6.27 2.07 17.19
CA ALA A 57 -7.27 1.70 16.18
C ALA A 57 -8.65 2.24 16.60
N LYS A 58 -9.29 3.06 15.76
CA LYS A 58 -10.55 3.73 16.11
C LYS A 58 -11.76 3.14 15.41
N GLU A 59 -11.68 3.01 14.09
CA GLU A 59 -12.83 2.63 13.28
C GLU A 59 -12.41 1.85 12.03
N ILE A 60 -13.37 1.07 11.52
CA ILE A 60 -13.29 0.41 10.23
C ILE A 60 -14.29 1.11 9.31
N VAL A 61 -13.81 1.62 8.18
CA VAL A 61 -14.61 2.38 7.23
C VAL A 61 -14.56 1.71 5.86
N ASN A 62 -15.72 1.49 5.25
CA ASN A 62 -15.79 1.17 3.83
C ASN A 62 -15.77 2.48 3.04
N VAL A 63 -14.67 2.77 2.35
CA VAL A 63 -14.47 4.01 1.57
C VAL A 63 -14.94 3.86 0.12
N GLY A 64 -15.67 2.79 -0.19
CA GLY A 64 -16.24 2.45 -1.49
C GLY A 64 -15.31 1.61 -2.37
N HIS A 65 -14.00 1.75 -2.21
CA HIS A 65 -12.97 1.06 -3.00
C HIS A 65 -12.00 0.20 -2.17
N SER A 66 -12.05 0.31 -0.84
CA SER A 66 -11.31 -0.51 0.12
C SER A 66 -12.04 -0.52 1.47
N PHE A 67 -11.60 -1.39 2.37
CA PHE A 67 -11.88 -1.25 3.80
C PHE A 67 -10.63 -0.67 4.48
N ALA A 68 -10.79 0.50 5.10
CA ALA A 68 -9.74 1.21 5.81
C ALA A 68 -9.92 1.05 7.32
N VAL A 69 -8.81 0.86 8.04
CA VAL A 69 -8.77 1.03 9.50
C VAL A 69 -8.07 2.34 9.82
N ASN A 70 -8.76 3.22 10.54
CA ASN A 70 -8.23 4.53 10.92
C ASN A 70 -7.57 4.47 12.30
N PHE A 71 -6.40 5.10 12.42
CA PHE A 71 -5.60 5.14 13.64
C PHE A 71 -5.48 6.57 14.19
N GLU A 72 -5.40 6.68 15.52
CA GLU A 72 -5.01 7.94 16.19
C GLU A 72 -3.49 8.12 16.11
N ASP A 73 -3.05 9.22 15.50
CA ASP A 73 -1.64 9.48 15.18
C ASP A 73 -1.02 10.66 15.96
N LYS A 74 -1.75 11.30 16.87
CA LYS A 74 -1.29 12.53 17.56
C LYS A 74 -0.08 12.32 18.49
N ASP A 75 0.04 11.16 19.12
CA ASP A 75 1.02 10.91 20.20
C ASP A 75 2.05 9.83 19.84
N ASN A 76 2.24 9.53 18.55
CA ASN A 76 3.19 8.51 18.06
C ASN A 76 3.05 7.17 18.81
N GLN A 77 1.84 6.76 19.18
CA GLN A 77 1.64 5.53 19.95
C GLN A 77 1.81 4.27 19.10
N SER A 78 1.64 4.41 17.79
CA SER A 78 1.96 3.38 16.80
C SER A 78 3.00 3.96 15.84
N GLN A 79 4.18 3.35 15.76
CA GLN A 79 5.33 3.82 14.97
C GLN A 79 5.95 2.69 14.14
N LEU A 80 6.48 3.07 12.98
CA LEU A 80 7.47 2.33 12.20
C LEU A 80 8.78 3.11 12.25
N LEU A 81 9.84 2.45 12.71
CA LEU A 81 11.19 3.00 12.73
C LEU A 81 12.03 2.29 11.67
N GLU A 82 12.51 3.03 10.69
CA GLU A 82 13.37 2.53 9.62
C GLU A 82 14.56 3.47 9.43
N GLN A 83 15.78 2.92 9.46
CA GLN A 83 17.03 3.66 9.24
C GLN A 83 17.28 4.92 10.12
N GLY A 84 16.49 5.16 11.16
CA GLY A 84 16.56 6.35 12.02
C GLY A 84 15.45 7.37 11.76
N GLU A 85 14.57 7.10 10.80
CA GLU A 85 13.35 7.85 10.53
C GLU A 85 12.16 7.18 11.23
N CYS A 86 11.24 7.99 11.76
CA CYS A 86 10.03 7.55 12.42
C CYS A 86 8.82 7.94 11.59
N CYS A 87 8.01 6.95 11.22
CA CYS A 87 6.71 7.14 10.58
C CYS A 87 5.59 6.70 11.51
N THR A 88 4.52 7.49 11.59
CA THR A 88 3.34 7.16 12.40
C THR A 88 2.29 6.47 11.53
N TRP A 89 1.61 5.46 12.08
CA TRP A 89 0.54 4.77 11.37
C TRP A 89 -0.72 5.64 11.34
N SER A 90 -1.16 6.03 10.15
CA SER A 90 -2.42 6.77 9.98
C SER A 90 -3.56 5.87 9.49
N HIS A 91 -3.32 5.06 8.44
CA HIS A 91 -4.35 4.22 7.81
C HIS A 91 -3.78 2.86 7.40
N LYS A 92 -4.62 1.83 7.42
CA LYS A 92 -4.36 0.53 6.80
C LYS A 92 -5.53 0.12 5.92
N ASP A 93 -5.27 -0.03 4.63
CA ASP A 93 -6.26 -0.43 3.63
C ASP A 93 -6.11 -1.89 3.22
N LEU A 94 -7.25 -2.54 3.00
CA LEU A 94 -7.34 -3.84 2.37
C LEU A 94 -8.07 -3.71 1.03
N ASN A 95 -7.45 -4.23 -0.02
CA ASN A 95 -8.02 -4.32 -1.35
C ASN A 95 -8.14 -5.80 -1.76
N SER A 96 -9.31 -6.21 -2.24
CA SER A 96 -9.57 -7.58 -2.71
C SER A 96 -10.64 -7.54 -3.79
N ASN A 97 -10.37 -8.15 -4.95
CA ASN A 97 -11.23 -8.30 -6.12
C ASN A 97 -11.04 -9.69 -6.75
N SER A 98 -11.45 -10.77 -6.06
CA SER A 98 -11.41 -12.17 -6.55
C SER A 98 -10.02 -12.74 -6.94
N ALA A 99 -9.59 -13.76 -6.18
CA ALA A 99 -8.61 -14.85 -6.44
C ALA A 99 -7.19 -14.52 -6.96
N SER A 100 -6.95 -13.39 -7.64
CA SER A 100 -5.63 -12.90 -8.08
C SER A 100 -5.34 -11.52 -7.48
N ASP A 101 -5.61 -11.37 -6.18
CA ASP A 101 -5.82 -10.10 -5.48
C ASP A 101 -4.56 -9.37 -4.99
N THR A 102 -3.38 -9.82 -5.39
CA THR A 102 -2.13 -9.19 -4.95
C THR A 102 -1.66 -8.19 -5.98
N TYR A 103 -1.64 -6.90 -5.61
CA TYR A 103 -1.06 -5.85 -6.43
C TYR A 103 0.41 -6.12 -6.76
N TYR A 104 1.19 -6.55 -5.76
CA TYR A 104 2.58 -6.98 -5.95
C TYR A 104 2.63 -8.49 -6.18
N LEU A 105 3.38 -8.90 -7.19
CA LEU A 105 3.67 -10.30 -7.45
C LEU A 105 5.11 -10.60 -7.01
N CYS A 106 5.30 -11.79 -6.44
CA CYS A 106 6.60 -12.33 -6.05
C CYS A 106 6.73 -13.73 -6.65
N ASP A 107 7.93 -14.09 -7.09
CA ASP A 107 8.21 -15.42 -7.66
C ASP A 107 7.82 -16.54 -6.66
N PRO A 108 6.81 -17.37 -6.95
CA PRO A 108 6.29 -18.34 -5.99
C PRO A 108 7.25 -19.52 -5.72
N GLU A 109 8.26 -19.73 -6.56
CA GLU A 109 9.14 -20.90 -6.51
C GLU A 109 10.35 -20.77 -5.57
N GLN A 110 10.50 -19.65 -4.84
CA GLN A 110 11.73 -19.35 -4.09
C GLN A 110 11.49 -19.02 -2.60
N ILE A 111 10.29 -19.27 -2.07
CA ILE A 111 9.99 -19.17 -0.64
C ILE A 111 10.38 -20.51 0.03
N THR A 112 11.67 -20.73 0.22
CA THR A 112 12.21 -21.82 1.07
C THR A 112 13.27 -21.28 2.00
#